data_AF-A0A7Z6XHC8-F1
#
_entry.id   AF-A0A7Z6XHC8-F1
#
_cell.length_a   1.000
_cell.length_b   1.000
_cell.length_c   1.000
_cell.angle_alpha   90.00
_cell.angle_beta   90.00
_cell.angle_gamma   90.00
#
_symmetry.space_group_name_H-M   'P 1'
#
loop_
_entity.id
_entity.type
_entity.pdbx_description
1 polymer ?
#
loop_
_entity_poly.entity_id
_entity_poly.type
_entity_poly.pdbx_seq_one_letter_code
_entity_poly.pdbx_strand_id
1 'polypeptide(L)'
;MMRASYAAEVTVTDGQRFASLGGVTVRNRRLVLLWLRRQALRLANGHGNAVRDASPGDVRPVLFHSTDAPEGLRFWATDHHRQDDAIRTLEAGFPLQFTVLDPAVGLGLTLAGWHTSPADRP
;
A
#
# COMPACT_ATOMS: atom_id res chain seq x y z
N MET A 1 -28.69 -4.92 -7.34
CA MET A 1 -27.42 -5.66 -7.17
C MET A 1 -26.35 -4.67 -6.71
N MET A 2 -26.05 -4.63 -5.41
CA MET A 2 -24.99 -3.74 -4.89
C MET A 2 -23.64 -4.27 -5.36
N ARG A 3 -22.83 -3.41 -6.01
CA ARG A 3 -21.51 -3.80 -6.51
C ARG A 3 -20.53 -3.86 -5.34
N ALA A 4 -19.83 -4.99 -5.22
CA ALA A 4 -18.63 -5.14 -4.41
C ALA A 4 -17.69 -3.94 -4.62
N SER A 5 -17.19 -3.38 -3.53
CA SER A 5 -16.19 -2.32 -3.55
C SER A 5 -14.94 -2.85 -2.85
N TYR A 6 -13.79 -2.32 -3.23
CA TYR A 6 -12.50 -2.66 -2.67
C TYR A 6 -11.84 -1.37 -2.21
N ALA A 7 -11.24 -1.40 -1.04
CA ALA A 7 -10.48 -0.29 -0.51
C ALA A 7 -9.00 -0.68 -0.38
N ALA A 8 -8.16 0.34 -0.41
CA ALA A 8 -6.75 0.22 -0.17
C ALA A 8 -6.28 1.42 0.65
N GLU A 9 -5.31 1.20 1.52
CA GLU A 9 -4.71 2.23 2.34
C GLU A 9 -3.23 1.95 2.52
N VAL A 10 -2.45 3.02 2.59
CA VAL A 10 -1.06 2.96 3.01
C VAL A 10 -0.94 3.67 4.34
N THR A 11 -0.39 2.99 5.33
CA THR A 11 -0.16 3.54 6.67
C THR A 11 1.31 3.47 7.04
N VAL A 12 1.70 4.34 7.96
CA VAL A 12 3.03 4.34 8.56
C VAL A 12 2.91 4.30 10.07
N THR A 13 3.88 3.67 10.70
CA THR A 13 4.06 3.66 12.15
C THR A 13 5.52 3.90 12.50
N ASP A 14 5.78 4.57 13.62
CA ASP A 14 7.11 4.69 14.24
C ASP A 14 7.23 3.78 15.48
N GLY A 15 6.33 2.80 15.61
CA GLY A 15 6.23 1.91 16.78
C GLY A 15 5.42 2.50 17.95
N GLN A 16 5.07 3.79 17.92
CA GLN A 16 4.26 4.45 18.96
C GLN A 16 2.99 5.09 18.38
N ARG A 17 3.07 5.61 17.17
CA ARG A 17 2.00 6.31 16.47
C ARG A 17 1.72 5.62 15.15
N PHE A 18 0.48 5.76 14.70
CA PHE A 18 0.03 5.30 13.39
C PHE A 18 -0.55 6.48 12.62
N ALA A 19 -0.22 6.58 11.34
CA ALA A 19 -0.76 7.61 10.46
C ALA A 19 -1.12 7.02 9.09
N SER A 20 -2.26 7.45 8.55
CA SER A 20 -2.63 7.18 7.17
C SER A 20 -1.84 8.10 6.24
N LEU A 21 -1.21 7.51 5.22
CA LEU A 21 -0.51 8.22 4.16
C LEU A 21 -1.43 8.48 2.96
N GLY A 22 -2.53 7.74 2.86
CA GLY A 22 -3.54 7.88 1.81
C GLY A 22 -4.22 6.56 1.52
N GLY A 23 -5.39 6.63 0.89
CA GLY A 23 -6.17 5.46 0.51
C GLY A 23 -7.09 5.74 -0.67
N VAL A 24 -7.64 4.66 -1.22
CA VAL A 24 -8.57 4.70 -2.35
C VAL A 24 -9.69 3.70 -2.14
N THR A 25 -10.89 4.00 -2.66
CA THR A 25 -11.97 3.02 -2.83
C THR A 25 -12.29 2.90 -4.31
N VAL A 26 -12.27 1.68 -4.82
CA VAL A 26 -12.50 1.35 -6.23
C VAL A 26 -13.44 0.16 -6.35
N ARG A 27 -13.99 -0.05 -7.55
CA ARG A 27 -14.97 -1.12 -7.81
C ARG A 27 -14.35 -2.46 -8.18
N ASN A 28 -13.02 -2.54 -8.28
CA ASN A 28 -12.33 -3.71 -8.83
C ASN A 28 -11.05 -3.98 -8.05
N ARG A 29 -10.89 -5.23 -7.60
CA ARG A 29 -9.68 -5.75 -6.96
C ARG A 29 -8.39 -5.47 -7.74
N ARG A 30 -8.43 -5.57 -9.08
CA ARG A 30 -7.28 -5.26 -9.94
C ARG A 30 -6.87 -3.79 -9.80
N LEU A 31 -7.84 -2.88 -9.67
CA LEU A 31 -7.55 -1.46 -9.48
C LEU A 31 -6.95 -1.19 -8.09
N VAL A 32 -7.40 -1.89 -7.04
CA VAL A 32 -6.75 -1.82 -5.72
C VAL A 32 -5.31 -2.27 -5.80
N LEU A 33 -5.04 -3.43 -6.40
CA LEU A 33 -3.69 -3.97 -6.50
C LEU A 33 -2.79 -3.07 -7.36
N LEU A 34 -3.30 -2.56 -8.48
CA LEU A 34 -2.57 -1.60 -9.31
C LEU A 34 -2.25 -0.31 -8.55
N TRP A 35 -3.19 0.20 -7.75
CA TRP A 35 -2.95 1.37 -6.91
C TRP A 35 -1.87 1.09 -5.87
N LEU A 36 -1.96 -0.01 -5.12
CA LEU A 36 -0.95 -0.39 -4.12
C LEU A 36 0.45 -0.57 -4.75
N ARG A 37 0.52 -1.25 -5.90
CA ARG A 37 1.77 -1.42 -6.68
C ARG A 37 2.38 -0.08 -7.09
N ARG A 38 1.55 0.85 -7.57
CA ARG A 38 1.99 2.20 -7.94
C ARG A 38 2.53 2.95 -6.72
N GLN A 39 1.83 2.92 -5.58
CA GLN A 39 2.27 3.62 -4.38
C GLN A 39 3.54 3.01 -3.79
N ALA A 40 3.69 1.67 -3.80
CA ALA A 40 4.92 1.00 -3.40
C ALA A 40 6.14 1.46 -4.20
N LEU A 41 6.03 1.46 -5.54
CA LEU A 41 7.11 1.93 -6.42
C LEU A 41 7.39 3.42 -6.24
N ARG A 42 6.35 4.24 -6.05
CA ARG A 42 6.51 5.68 -5.85
C ARG A 42 7.24 5.99 -4.54
N LEU A 43 6.86 5.31 -3.45
CA LEU A 43 7.54 5.44 -2.15
C LEU A 43 8.99 4.98 -2.24
N ALA A 44 9.24 3.83 -2.86
CA ALA A 44 10.59 3.31 -3.02
C ALA A 44 11.47 4.20 -3.90
N ASN A 45 10.95 4.72 -5.00
CA ASN A 45 11.70 5.57 -5.93
C ASN A 45 11.86 7.01 -5.42
N GLY A 46 11.01 7.43 -4.48
CA GLY A 46 11.18 8.67 -3.74
C GLY A 46 12.29 8.64 -2.68
N HIS A 47 12.81 7.46 -2.34
CA HIS A 47 13.93 7.36 -1.41
C HIS A 47 15.16 8.07 -1.98
N GLY A 48 15.72 9.03 -1.22
CA GLY A 48 16.87 9.83 -1.62
C GLY A 48 16.58 10.98 -2.60
N ASN A 49 15.32 11.18 -3.02
CA ASN A 49 14.94 12.25 -3.95
C ASN A 49 13.68 12.99 -3.48
N ALA A 50 13.65 14.32 -3.63
CA ALA A 50 12.43 15.09 -3.45
C ALA A 50 11.42 14.68 -4.53
N VAL A 51 10.39 13.90 -4.16
CA VAL A 51 9.32 13.48 -5.07
C VAL A 51 8.62 14.71 -5.61
N ARG A 52 8.92 15.08 -6.86
CA ARG A 52 8.46 16.33 -7.49
C ARG A 52 7.05 16.26 -8.07
N ASP A 53 6.52 15.05 -8.29
CA ASP A 53 5.19 14.82 -8.86
C ASP A 53 4.34 13.96 -7.92
N ALA A 54 3.53 14.61 -7.08
CA ALA A 54 2.41 13.98 -6.40
C ALA A 54 1.13 14.30 -7.19
N SER A 55 0.50 13.28 -7.78
CA SER A 55 -0.85 13.45 -8.31
C SER A 55 -1.85 13.57 -7.15
N PRO A 56 -2.98 14.27 -7.33
CA PRO A 56 -4.07 14.25 -6.35
C PRO A 56 -4.53 12.80 -6.08
N GLY A 57 -4.48 12.37 -4.82
CA GLY A 57 -4.81 11.00 -4.41
C GLY A 57 -3.62 10.03 -4.32
N ASP A 58 -2.39 10.49 -4.60
CA ASP A 58 -1.18 9.75 -4.26
C ASP A 58 -0.88 9.81 -2.76
N VAL A 59 -0.19 8.80 -2.23
CA VAL A 59 0.15 8.74 -0.81
C VAL A 59 1.19 9.80 -0.44
N ARG A 60 1.14 10.29 0.79
CA ARG A 60 2.16 11.21 1.32
C ARG A 60 3.55 10.56 1.25
N PRO A 61 4.60 11.31 0.87
CA PRO A 61 5.95 10.76 0.80
C PRO A 61 6.45 10.37 2.19
N VAL A 62 7.34 9.38 2.24
CA VAL A 62 7.98 8.89 3.47
C VAL A 62 9.49 8.94 3.28
N LEU A 63 10.20 9.43 4.30
CA LEU A 63 11.65 9.40 4.34
C LEU A 63 12.11 8.10 4.99
N PHE A 64 12.64 7.19 4.17
CA PHE A 64 13.37 6.03 4.66
C PHE A 64 14.83 6.40 4.93
N HIS A 65 15.40 5.79 5.96
CA HIS A 65 16.77 5.90 6.44
C HIS A 65 17.61 4.67 6.08
N SER A 66 16.96 3.53 5.81
CA SER A 66 17.60 2.34 5.24
C SER A 66 17.21 2.13 3.78
N THR A 67 18.05 1.39 3.04
CA THR A 67 17.76 0.95 1.67
C THR A 67 16.83 -0.27 1.63
N ASP A 68 16.80 -1.07 2.71
CA ASP A 68 16.06 -2.33 2.79
C ASP A 68 14.54 -2.13 2.63
N ALA A 69 13.97 -1.11 3.28
CA ALA A 69 12.54 -0.83 3.18
C ALA A 69 12.10 -0.43 1.76
N PRO A 70 12.77 0.55 1.10
CA PRO A 70 12.57 0.82 -0.33
C PRO A 70 12.76 -0.41 -1.23
N GLU A 71 13.79 -1.23 -1.00
CA GLU A 71 14.03 -2.44 -1.81
C GLU A 71 12.92 -3.49 -1.62
N GLY A 72 12.46 -3.71 -0.39
CA GLY A 72 11.34 -4.59 -0.10
C GLY A 72 10.05 -4.15 -0.80
N LEU A 73 9.80 -2.84 -0.89
CA LEU A 73 8.67 -2.29 -1.64
C LEU A 73 8.81 -2.51 -3.15
N ARG A 74 10.01 -2.29 -3.73
CA ARG A 74 10.25 -2.57 -5.15
C ARG A 74 10.05 -4.05 -5.44
N PHE A 75 10.66 -4.91 -4.62
CA PHE A 75 10.58 -6.36 -4.78
C PHE A 75 9.13 -6.85 -4.72
N TRP A 76 8.36 -6.43 -3.70
CA TRP A 76 6.93 -6.77 -3.66
C TRP A 76 6.17 -6.30 -4.90
N ALA A 77 6.44 -5.08 -5.37
CA ALA A 77 5.74 -4.49 -6.51
C ALA A 77 6.11 -5.12 -7.87
N THR A 78 7.30 -5.73 -8.00
CA THR A 78 7.78 -6.31 -9.26
C THR A 78 7.70 -7.84 -9.31
N ASP A 79 7.64 -8.51 -8.16
CA ASP A 79 7.58 -9.96 -8.08
C ASP A 79 6.20 -10.50 -8.49
N HIS A 80 6.17 -11.29 -9.56
CA HIS A 80 4.91 -11.77 -10.13
C HIS A 80 4.16 -12.71 -9.18
N HIS A 81 4.87 -13.58 -8.46
CA HIS A 81 4.26 -14.52 -7.52
C HIS A 81 3.55 -13.79 -6.37
N ARG A 82 4.17 -12.78 -5.77
CA ARG A 82 3.55 -11.95 -4.73
C ARG A 82 2.34 -11.18 -5.23
N GLN A 83 2.36 -10.71 -6.48
CA GLN A 83 1.21 -10.02 -7.07
C GLN A 83 0.04 -10.99 -7.34
N ASP A 84 0.35 -12.20 -7.79
CA ASP A 84 -0.64 -13.25 -7.99
C ASP A 84 -1.23 -13.76 -6.67
N ASP A 85 -0.42 -13.90 -5.63
CA ASP A 85 -0.90 -14.23 -4.29
C ASP A 85 -1.78 -13.09 -3.75
N ALA A 86 -1.36 -11.84 -3.90
CA ALA A 86 -2.14 -10.68 -3.47
C ALA A 86 -3.51 -10.57 -4.15
N ILE A 87 -3.59 -10.84 -5.47
CA ILE A 87 -4.87 -10.83 -6.16
C ILE A 87 -5.77 -11.97 -5.69
N ARG A 88 -5.20 -13.17 -5.46
CA ARG A 88 -5.94 -14.33 -4.93
C ARG A 88 -6.46 -14.09 -3.52
N THR A 89 -5.68 -13.45 -2.64
CA THR A 89 -6.12 -13.05 -1.30
C THR A 89 -7.34 -12.14 -1.35
N LEU A 90 -7.30 -11.11 -2.21
CA LEU A 90 -8.44 -10.19 -2.40
C LEU A 90 -9.64 -10.89 -3.05
N GLU A 91 -9.42 -11.85 -3.94
CA GLU A 91 -10.48 -12.68 -4.55
C GLU A 91 -11.18 -13.56 -3.54
N ALA A 92 -10.42 -14.14 -2.61
CA ALA A 92 -10.95 -14.93 -1.52
C ALA A 92 -11.63 -14.08 -0.43
N GLY A 93 -11.64 -12.75 -0.57
CA GLY A 93 -12.29 -11.82 0.37
C GLY A 93 -11.47 -11.54 1.62
N PHE A 94 -10.22 -11.99 1.69
CA PHE A 94 -9.33 -11.72 2.81
C PHE A 94 -8.63 -10.37 2.66
N PRO A 95 -8.29 -9.71 3.78
CA PRO A 95 -7.44 -8.52 3.73
C PRO A 95 -6.04 -8.89 3.27
N LEU A 96 -5.53 -8.11 2.32
CA LEU A 96 -4.13 -8.09 1.91
C LEU A 96 -3.38 -7.14 2.82
N GLN A 97 -2.25 -7.59 3.37
CA GLN A 97 -1.34 -6.74 4.12
C GLN A 97 0.11 -7.07 3.77
N PHE A 98 0.89 -6.04 3.45
CA PHE A 98 2.34 -6.15 3.26
C PHE A 98 3.02 -5.03 4.02
N THR A 99 3.99 -5.38 4.87
CA THR A 99 4.72 -4.42 5.70
C THR A 99 6.20 -4.49 5.43
N VAL A 100 6.82 -3.32 5.26
CA VAL A 100 8.28 -3.15 5.30
C VAL A 100 8.69 -2.42 6.56
N LEU A 101 9.86 -2.75 7.09
CA LEU A 101 10.42 -2.11 8.28
C LEU A 101 11.73 -1.41 7.90
N ASP A 102 11.87 -0.19 8.38
CA ASP A 102 13.12 0.56 8.40
C ASP A 102 13.68 0.51 9.83
N PRO A 103 14.64 -0.41 10.09
CA PRO A 103 15.14 -0.64 11.43
C PRO A 103 15.99 0.53 11.95
N ALA A 104 16.49 1.40 11.08
CA ALA A 104 17.34 2.52 11.50
C ALA A 104 16.56 3.53 12.36
N VAL A 105 15.24 3.61 12.16
CA VAL A 105 14.35 4.54 12.89
C VAL A 105 13.11 3.86 13.48
N GLY A 106 13.01 2.53 13.40
CA GLY A 106 11.85 1.79 13.88
C GLY A 106 10.56 2.09 13.09
N LEU A 107 10.69 2.56 11.85
CA LEU A 107 9.55 2.93 11.01
C LEU A 107 9.00 1.70 10.29
N GLY A 108 7.70 1.45 10.43
CA GLY A 108 6.97 0.43 9.66
C GLY A 108 6.05 1.08 8.65
N LEU A 109 6.07 0.61 7.41
CA LEU A 109 5.12 1.03 6.38
C LEU A 109 4.30 -0.16 5.92
N THR A 110 2.97 -0.01 5.94
CA THR A 110 2.03 -1.06 5.59
C THR A 110 1.21 -0.67 4.37
N LEU A 111 1.19 -1.55 3.39
CA LEU A 111 0.28 -1.56 2.25
C LEU A 111 -0.88 -2.50 2.58
N ALA A 112 -2.10 -1.97 2.67
CA ALA A 112 -3.27 -2.76 3.00
C ALA A 112 -4.35 -2.63 1.92
N GLY A 113 -5.05 -3.73 1.62
CA GLY A 113 -6.17 -3.76 0.70
C GLY A 113 -7.23 -4.74 1.17
N TRP A 114 -8.50 -4.41 1.02
CA TRP A 114 -9.59 -5.26 1.49
C TRP A 114 -10.86 -5.11 0.65
N HIS A 115 -11.69 -6.14 0.70
CA HIS A 115 -13.03 -6.10 0.16
C HIS A 115 -13.94 -5.35 1.14
N THR A 116 -14.53 -4.24 0.71
CA THR A 116 -15.51 -3.49 1.51
C THR A 116 -16.90 -3.98 1.14
N SER A 117 -17.58 -4.62 2.08
CA SER A 117 -19.01 -4.90 1.91
C SER A 117 -19.81 -3.61 2.12
N PRO A 118 -20.89 -3.34 1.37
CA PRO A 118 -21.69 -2.12 1.55
C PRO A 118 -22.34 -1.99 2.95
N ALA A 119 -22.33 -3.04 3.78
CA ALA A 119 -22.78 -3.00 5.17
C ALA A 119 -21.78 -2.33 6.14
N ASP A 120 -20.56 -2.04 5.69
CA ASP A 120 -19.48 -1.45 6.51
C ASP A 120 -19.41 0.08 6.45
N ARG A 121 -20.45 0.74 5.92
CA ARG A 121 -20.55 2.21 5.96
C ARG A 121 -21.53 2.60 7.08
N PRO A 122 -21.08 3.36 8.11
CA PRO A 122 -21.98 3.86 9.14
C PRO A 122 -23.03 4.83 8.58
#